data_AF-A0A958C640-F1
#
_entry.id   AF-A0A958C640-F1
#
_cell.length_a   1.000
_cell.length_b   1.000
_cell.length_c   1.000
_cell.angle_alpha   90.00
_cell.angle_beta   90.00
_cell.angle_gamma   90.00
#
_symmetry.space_group_name_H-M   'P 1'
#
loop_
_entity.id
_entity.type
_entity.pdbx_description
1 polymer ?
#
loop_
_entity_poly.entity_id
_entity_poly.type
_entity_poly.pdbx_seq_one_letter_code
_entity_poly.pdbx_strand_id
1 'polypeptide(L)'
;GVGMMLDRSSFAGSSTLLNQMLPVLVDVVGVPLVEAVRMATLNPARAIGVDDRKGSLLPGMDADIAIFNDDFTAWRVMISGRTVTSNQ
;
A
#
# COMPACT_ATOMS: atom_id res chain seq x y z
N GLY A 1 -13.44 5.42 2.83
CA GLY A 1 -14.68 6.10 2.39
C GLY A 1 -14.35 7.11 1.32
N VAL A 2 -15.30 7.97 0.93
CA VAL A 2 -15.07 9.04 -0.08
C VAL A 2 -15.49 10.40 0.46
N GLY A 3 -14.72 11.43 0.15
CA GLY A 3 -15.11 12.82 0.35
C GLY A 3 -16.01 13.29 -0.80
N MET A 4 -16.81 14.32 -0.56
CA MET A 4 -17.61 15.00 -1.59
C MET A 4 -17.25 16.48 -1.65
N MET A 5 -17.36 17.09 -2.83
CA MET A 5 -17.33 18.55 -2.97
C MET A 5 -18.46 19.19 -2.14
N LEU A 6 -18.30 20.47 -1.75
CA LEU A 6 -19.30 21.17 -0.91
C LEU A 6 -20.68 21.24 -1.57
N ASP A 7 -20.70 21.36 -2.90
CA ASP A 7 -21.90 21.36 -3.73
C ASP A 7 -22.43 19.94 -4.06
N ARG A 8 -21.74 18.90 -3.59
CA ARG A 8 -22.03 17.47 -3.82
C ARG A 8 -22.03 17.05 -5.30
N SER A 9 -21.40 17.82 -6.18
CA SER A 9 -21.34 17.53 -7.62
C SER A 9 -20.45 16.34 -7.98
N SER A 10 -19.43 16.06 -7.16
CA SER A 10 -18.42 15.04 -7.45
C SER A 10 -17.72 14.53 -6.19
N PHE A 11 -17.06 13.38 -6.32
CA PHE A 11 -16.17 12.85 -5.29
C PHE A 11 -14.91 13.69 -5.17
N ALA A 12 -14.53 14.00 -3.94
CA ALA A 12 -13.33 14.75 -3.58
C ALA A 12 -12.28 13.82 -2.94
N GLY A 13 -12.04 12.67 -3.57
CA GLY A 13 -11.02 11.71 -3.14
C GLY A 13 -11.51 10.61 -2.19
N SER A 14 -10.57 9.75 -1.80
CA SER A 14 -10.79 8.59 -0.92
C SER A 14 -10.10 8.80 0.41
N SER A 15 -10.73 8.33 1.48
CA SER A 15 -10.15 8.22 2.83
C SER A 15 -9.69 6.80 3.16
N THR A 16 -9.67 5.91 2.17
CA THR A 16 -9.35 4.49 2.37
C THR A 16 -7.85 4.27 2.30
N LEU A 17 -7.28 3.64 3.33
CA LEU A 17 -5.86 3.33 3.38
C LEU A 17 -5.52 2.13 2.48
N LEU A 18 -4.26 2.03 2.02
CA LEU A 18 -3.82 0.93 1.15
C LEU A 18 -4.05 -0.45 1.76
N ASN A 19 -3.75 -0.62 3.05
CA ASN A 19 -3.94 -1.89 3.74
C ASN A 19 -5.41 -2.30 3.85
N GLN A 20 -6.32 -1.33 3.88
CA GLN A 20 -7.77 -1.58 3.85
C GLN A 20 -8.27 -1.92 2.44
N MET A 21 -7.56 -1.50 1.39
CA MET A 21 -7.92 -1.78 0.00
C MET A 21 -7.44 -3.15 -0.47
N LEU A 22 -6.33 -3.67 0.09
CA LEU A 22 -5.84 -5.01 -0.23
C LEU A 22 -6.90 -6.12 -0.07
N PRO A 23 -7.61 -6.27 1.07
CA PRO A 23 -8.65 -7.29 1.20
C PRO A 23 -9.81 -7.06 0.23
N VAL A 24 -10.15 -5.81 -0.12
CA VAL A 24 -11.17 -5.53 -1.14
C VAL A 24 -10.73 -6.06 -2.52
N LEU A 25 -9.48 -5.83 -2.91
CA LEU A 25 -8.95 -6.35 -4.19
C LEU A 25 -8.95 -7.88 -4.21
N VAL A 26 -8.62 -8.52 -3.08
CA VAL A 26 -8.53 -9.98 -3.01
C VAL A 26 -9.91 -10.63 -2.90
N ASP A 27 -10.70 -10.23 -1.92
CA ASP A 27 -11.91 -10.95 -1.53
C ASP A 27 -13.14 -10.53 -2.36
N VAL A 28 -13.19 -9.28 -2.80
CA VAL A 28 -14.34 -8.72 -3.54
C VAL A 28 -14.09 -8.71 -5.05
N VAL A 29 -12.91 -8.25 -5.47
CA VAL A 29 -12.56 -8.18 -6.90
C VAL A 29 -11.99 -9.50 -7.42
N GLY A 30 -11.44 -10.35 -6.56
CA GLY A 30 -10.89 -11.65 -6.93
C GLY A 30 -9.45 -11.60 -7.48
N VAL A 31 -8.71 -10.52 -7.20
CA VAL A 31 -7.30 -10.39 -7.59
C VAL A 31 -6.43 -11.25 -6.66
N PRO A 32 -5.55 -12.12 -7.17
CA PRO A 32 -4.64 -12.89 -6.31
C PRO A 32 -3.80 -11.96 -5.42
N LEU A 33 -3.59 -12.35 -4.15
CA LEU A 33 -2.88 -11.52 -3.16
C LEU A 33 -1.52 -11.00 -3.66
N VAL A 34 -0.72 -11.87 -4.28
CA VAL A 34 0.60 -11.48 -4.83
C VAL A 34 0.47 -10.36 -5.87
N GLU A 35 -0.56 -10.41 -6.71
CA GLU A 35 -0.81 -9.38 -7.71
C GLU A 35 -1.34 -8.10 -7.08
N ALA A 36 -2.24 -8.19 -6.08
CA ALA A 36 -2.70 -7.04 -5.33
C ALA A 36 -1.53 -6.31 -4.61
N VAL A 37 -0.60 -7.06 -4.03
CA VAL A 37 0.63 -6.49 -3.44
C VAL A 37 1.50 -5.85 -4.51
N ARG A 38 1.66 -6.48 -5.69
CA ARG A 38 2.41 -5.91 -6.83
C ARG A 38 1.79 -4.58 -7.31
N MET A 39 0.46 -4.50 -7.37
CA MET A 39 -0.29 -3.29 -7.70
C MET A 39 -0.03 -2.16 -6.69
N ALA A 40 0.17 -2.48 -5.42
CA ALA A 40 0.46 -1.50 -4.37
C ALA A 40 1.96 -1.12 -4.24
N THR A 41 2.87 -1.87 -4.87
CA THR A 41 4.33 -1.75 -4.64
C THR A 41 5.13 -1.60 -5.94
N LEU A 42 5.42 -2.69 -6.65
CA LEU A 42 6.29 -2.68 -7.83
C LEU A 42 5.70 -1.90 -9.01
N ASN A 43 4.40 -2.00 -9.24
CA ASN A 43 3.77 -1.32 -10.37
C ASN A 43 3.88 0.22 -10.26
N PRO A 44 3.55 0.87 -9.12
CA PRO A 44 3.78 2.30 -8.98
C PRO A 44 5.27 2.67 -8.96
N ALA A 45 6.15 1.82 -8.41
CA ALA A 45 7.60 2.06 -8.46
C ALA A 45 8.12 2.13 -9.91
N ARG A 46 7.67 1.21 -10.78
CA ARG A 46 7.96 1.21 -12.22
C ARG A 46 7.37 2.43 -12.92
N ALA A 47 6.12 2.77 -12.59
CA ALA A 47 5.42 3.89 -13.22
C ALA A 47 6.14 5.23 -13.02
N ILE A 48 6.85 5.40 -11.90
CA ILE A 48 7.62 6.61 -11.59
C ILE A 48 9.14 6.43 -11.75
N GLY A 49 9.61 5.29 -12.24
CA GLY A 49 11.03 5.03 -12.53
C GLY A 49 11.94 4.91 -11.29
N VAL A 50 11.46 4.27 -10.21
CA VAL A 50 12.24 4.04 -8.98
C VAL A 50 12.31 2.55 -8.59
N ASP A 51 11.97 1.64 -9.51
CA ASP A 51 11.95 0.19 -9.27
C ASP A 51 13.34 -0.45 -9.19
N ASP A 52 14.39 0.31 -9.54
CA ASP A 52 15.79 -0.04 -9.29
C ASP A 52 16.12 -0.12 -7.78
N ARG A 53 15.32 0.55 -6.94
CA ARG A 53 15.54 0.62 -5.48
C ARG A 53 14.30 0.43 -4.61
N LYS A 54 13.08 0.43 -5.17
CA LYS A 54 11.81 0.29 -4.42
C LYS A 54 10.83 -0.70 -5.06
N GLY A 55 9.86 -1.13 -4.26
CA GLY A 55 8.70 -1.90 -4.75
C GLY A 55 8.94 -3.42 -4.88
N SER A 56 10.15 -3.92 -4.63
CA SER A 56 10.42 -5.35 -4.49
C SER A 56 11.29 -5.62 -3.25
N LEU A 57 11.31 -6.88 -2.80
CA LEU A 57 12.17 -7.33 -1.69
C LEU A 57 13.35 -8.12 -2.27
N LEU A 58 14.40 -7.41 -2.66
CA LEU A 58 15.62 -7.97 -3.25
C LEU A 58 16.88 -7.36 -2.60
N PRO A 59 18.02 -8.06 -2.59
CA PRO A 59 19.28 -7.48 -2.12
C PRO A 59 19.64 -6.20 -2.87
N GLY A 60 20.08 -5.18 -2.15
CA GLY A 60 20.48 -3.87 -2.71
C GLY A 60 19.36 -2.84 -2.82
N MET A 61 18.11 -3.20 -2.54
CA MET A 61 16.98 -2.26 -2.50
C MET A 61 16.88 -1.52 -1.17
N ASP A 62 16.18 -0.37 -1.16
CA ASP A 62 15.85 0.34 0.06
C ASP A 62 15.02 -0.58 0.98
N ALA A 63 15.40 -0.67 2.25
CA ALA A 63 14.65 -1.43 3.25
C ALA A 63 13.38 -0.70 3.72
N ASP A 64 12.51 -0.41 2.76
CA ASP A 64 11.14 0.10 2.94
C ASP A 64 10.17 -1.08 2.93
N ILE A 65 9.82 -1.56 4.13
CA ILE A 65 9.11 -2.84 4.32
C ILE A 65 7.89 -2.60 5.21
N ALA A 66 6.72 -3.03 4.76
CA ALA A 66 5.52 -3.11 5.59
C ALA A 66 5.18 -4.58 5.84
N ILE A 67 5.04 -4.94 7.12
CA ILE A 67 4.69 -6.29 7.57
C ILE A 67 3.32 -6.21 8.21
N PHE A 68 2.42 -7.08 7.78
CA PHE A 68 1.02 -7.10 8.21
C PHE A 68 0.68 -8.41 8.92
N ASN A 69 -0.32 -8.36 9.78
CA ASN A 69 -1.03 -9.57 10.23
C ASN A 69 -1.98 -10.06 9.13
N ASP A 70 -2.58 -11.24 9.32
CA ASP A 70 -3.50 -11.86 8.35
C ASP A 70 -4.73 -10.98 8.02
N ASP A 71 -5.10 -10.05 8.90
CA ASP A 71 -6.19 -9.09 8.72
C ASP A 71 -5.75 -7.76 8.06
N PHE A 72 -4.53 -7.71 7.54
CA PHE A 72 -3.89 -6.51 6.97
C PHE A 72 -3.71 -5.34 7.96
N THR A 73 -3.82 -5.56 9.27
CA THR A 73 -3.34 -4.58 10.26
C THR A 73 -1.82 -4.53 10.24
N ALA A 74 -1.25 -3.32 10.30
CA ALA A 74 0.20 -3.15 10.25
C ALA A 74 0.84 -3.65 11.55
N TRP A 75 1.66 -4.70 11.44
CA TRP A 75 2.46 -5.21 12.55
C TRP A 75 3.75 -4.42 12.73
N ARG A 76 4.42 -4.10 11.61
CA ARG A 76 5.67 -3.32 11.62
C ARG A 76 5.88 -2.61 10.30
N VAL A 77 6.45 -1.41 10.37
CA VAL A 77 6.91 -0.67 9.19
C VAL A 77 8.38 -0.32 9.37
N MET A 78 9.17 -0.50 8.32
CA MET A 78 10.55 -0.06 8.22
C MET A 78 10.66 0.96 7.10
N ILE A 79 11.37 2.07 7.35
CA ILE A 79 11.68 3.09 6.34
C ILE A 79 13.20 3.23 6.29
N SER A 80 13.78 2.91 5.13
CA SER A 80 15.23 2.90 4.90
C SER A 80 15.99 2.13 5.99
N GLY A 81 15.46 0.97 6.37
CA GLY A 81 16.06 0.08 7.38
C GLY A 81 15.78 0.46 8.83
N ARG A 82 15.14 1.61 9.10
CA ARG A 82 14.75 2.01 10.47
C ARG A 82 13.31 1.58 10.74
N THR A 83 13.12 0.83 11.82
CA THR A 83 11.76 0.49 12.28
C THR A 83 11.06 1.74 12.78
N VAL A 84 9.85 1.99 12.28
CA VAL A 84 8.97 3.06 12.73
C VAL A 84 7.98 2.48 13.71
N THR A 85 7.95 3.01 14.92
CA THR A 85 6.92 2.70 15.91
C THR A 85 5.82 3.74 15.79
N SER A 86 4.58 3.28 15.65
CA SER A 86 3.44 4.18 15.84
C SER A 86 3.42 4.59 17.31
N ASN A 87 3.48 5.89 17.60
CA ASN A 87 3.04 6.38 18.90
C ASN A 87 1.54 6.09 18.98
N GLN A 88 1.15 5.09 19.78
CA GLN A 88 -0.20 5.06 20.33
C GLN A 88 -0.27 5.99 21.53
#